data_AF-A0A3D3DKF7-F1
#
_entry.id   AF-A0A3D3DKF7-F1
#
_cell.length_a   1.000
_cell.length_b   1.000
_cell.length_c   1.000
_cell.angle_alpha   90.00
_cell.angle_beta   90.00
_cell.angle_gamma   90.00
#
_symmetry.space_group_name_H-M   'P 1'
#
loop_
_entity.id
_entity.type
_entity.pdbx_description
1 polymer ?
#
loop_
_entity_poly.entity_id
_entity_poly.type
_entity_poly.pdbx_seq_one_letter_code
_entity_poly.pdbx_strand_id
1 'polypeptide(L)'
;MHSNPFSDDELSLRLVATRQEMAVRGLDLVLLSAPEHVFYLTGLDHWGYFAPHVLIVAAEGELVLVTRAMEHVAIRNQVRNATFIGHSDSESAADV
;
A
#
# COMPACT_ATOMS: atom_id res chain seq x y z
N MET A 1 -16.56 5.11 -3.07
CA MET A 1 -16.09 5.67 -4.35
C MET A 1 -15.74 4.49 -5.25
N HIS A 2 -16.30 4.35 -6.46
CA HIS A 2 -16.24 3.07 -7.20
C HIS A 2 -14.95 2.82 -7.99
N SER A 3 -14.04 3.79 -8.05
CA SER A 3 -12.80 3.70 -8.83
C SER A 3 -11.67 4.46 -8.16
N ASN A 4 -10.45 3.97 -8.33
CA ASN A 4 -9.22 4.68 -7.97
C ASN A 4 -9.23 6.09 -8.61
N PRO A 5 -9.03 7.18 -7.84
CA PRO A 5 -9.13 8.53 -8.36
C PRO A 5 -7.91 8.97 -9.18
N PHE A 6 -6.83 8.18 -9.21
CA PHE A 6 -5.57 8.54 -9.84
C PHE A 6 -5.32 7.76 -11.14
N SER A 7 -4.61 8.39 -12.07
CA SER A 7 -4.07 7.71 -13.24
C SER A 7 -2.82 6.89 -12.86
N ASP A 8 -2.46 5.91 -13.69
CA ASP A 8 -1.27 5.10 -13.44
C ASP A 8 0.02 5.93 -13.54
N ASP A 9 0.04 6.95 -14.42
CA ASP A 9 1.15 7.91 -14.52
C ASP A 9 1.32 8.73 -13.23
N GLU A 10 0.21 9.18 -12.64
CA GLU A 10 0.24 9.95 -11.40
C GLU A 10 0.74 9.09 -10.23
N LEU A 11 0.23 7.86 -10.09
CA LEU A 11 0.71 6.92 -9.07
C LEU A 11 2.20 6.62 -9.23
N SER A 12 2.67 6.44 -10.47
CA SER A 12 4.08 6.21 -10.79
C SER A 12 4.95 7.41 -10.40
N LEU A 13 4.50 8.63 -10.70
CA LEU A 13 5.21 9.86 -10.35
C LEU A 13 5.35 10.02 -8.82
N ARG A 14 4.28 9.72 -8.07
CA ARG A 14 4.29 9.77 -6.61
C ARG A 14 5.26 8.76 -6.02
N LEU A 15 5.27 7.53 -6.53
CA LEU A 15 6.22 6.50 -6.10
C LEU A 15 7.67 6.91 -6.36
N VAL A 16 7.97 7.48 -7.53
CA VAL A 16 9.31 8.02 -7.84
C VAL A 16 9.72 9.10 -6.85
N ALA A 17 8.84 10.06 -6.57
CA ALA A 17 9.12 11.12 -5.60
C ALA A 17 9.35 10.57 -4.18
N THR A 18 8.56 9.60 -3.74
CA THR A 18 8.76 8.93 -2.45
C THR A 18 10.12 8.21 -2.39
N ARG A 19 10.51 7.49 -3.45
CA ARG A 19 11.80 6.80 -3.52
C ARG A 19 12.99 7.75 -3.55
N GLN A 20 12.86 8.91 -4.20
CA GLN A 20 13.87 9.96 -4.16
C GLN A 20 14.09 10.47 -2.74
N GLU A 21 13.01 10.73 -1.99
CA GLU A 21 13.10 11.12 -0.58
C GLU A 21 13.69 10.02 0.32
N MET A 22 13.35 8.75 0.05
CA MET A 22 13.97 7.61 0.73
C MET A 22 15.48 7.56 0.48
N ALA A 23 15.92 7.76 -0.77
CA ALA A 23 17.34 7.76 -1.14
C ALA A 23 18.11 8.90 -0.45
N VAL A 24 17.55 10.11 -0.40
CA VAL A 24 18.14 11.26 0.32
C VAL A 24 18.35 10.95 1.80
N ARG A 25 17.47 10.14 2.39
CA ARG A 25 17.52 9.75 3.81
C ARG A 25 18.28 8.44 4.07
N GLY A 26 18.78 7.77 3.03
CA GLY A 26 19.45 6.48 3.14
C GLY A 26 18.52 5.35 3.63
N LEU A 27 17.26 5.35 3.18
CA LEU A 27 16.25 4.35 3.56
C LEU A 27 16.04 3.34 2.43
N ASP A 28 16.33 2.06 2.69
CA ASP A 28 16.10 0.99 1.71
C ASP A 28 14.63 0.55 1.66
N LEU A 29 13.87 0.79 2.74
CA LEU A 29 12.48 0.37 2.89
C LEU A 29 11.75 1.27 3.89
N VAL A 30 10.47 1.56 3.63
CA VAL A 30 9.57 2.21 4.59
C VAL A 30 8.26 1.43 4.75
N LEU A 31 7.72 1.45 5.97
CA LEU A 31 6.42 0.89 6.32
C LEU A 31 5.44 2.04 6.61
N LEU A 32 4.35 2.11 5.85
CA LEU A 32 3.36 3.18 5.93
C LEU A 32 2.02 2.61 6.37
N SER A 33 1.58 2.97 7.58
CA SER A 33 0.32 2.48 8.17
C SER A 33 -0.79 3.54 8.28
N ALA A 34 -0.44 4.81 8.10
CA ALA A 34 -1.43 5.89 8.11
C ALA A 34 -2.26 5.84 6.81
N PRO A 35 -3.60 5.94 6.89
CA PRO A 35 -4.48 5.81 5.73
C PRO A 35 -4.19 6.83 4.63
N GLU A 36 -3.74 8.03 5.00
CA GLU A 36 -3.39 9.10 4.08
C GLU A 36 -2.21 8.74 3.19
N HIS A 37 -1.20 8.04 3.75
CA HIS A 37 -0.03 7.59 2.99
C HIS A 37 -0.38 6.46 2.02
N VAL A 38 -1.19 5.50 2.49
CA VAL A 38 -1.66 4.39 1.66
C VAL A 38 -2.54 4.92 0.53
N PHE A 39 -3.48 5.81 0.81
CA PHE A 39 -4.31 6.48 -0.20
C PHE A 39 -3.45 7.27 -1.19
N TYR A 40 -2.47 8.04 -0.72
CA TYR A 40 -1.61 8.84 -1.60
C TYR A 40 -0.85 7.96 -2.62
N LEU A 41 -0.34 6.80 -2.20
CA LEU A 41 0.46 5.93 -3.07
C LEU A 41 -0.36 4.90 -3.86
N THR A 42 -1.58 4.59 -3.45
CA THR A 42 -2.35 3.49 -4.06
C THR A 42 -3.75 3.87 -4.52
N GLY A 43 -4.29 5.01 -4.07
CA GLY A 43 -5.69 5.40 -4.30
C GLY A 43 -6.72 4.58 -3.51
N LEU A 44 -6.29 3.76 -2.54
CA LEU A 44 -7.19 2.96 -1.70
C LEU A 44 -8.03 3.85 -0.77
N ASP A 45 -9.33 3.94 -1.06
CA ASP A 45 -10.32 4.65 -0.26
C ASP A 45 -11.31 3.65 0.35
N HIS A 46 -10.97 3.16 1.55
CA HIS A 46 -11.75 2.15 2.26
C HIS A 46 -11.62 2.26 3.79
N TRP A 47 -12.45 1.51 4.52
CA TRP A 47 -12.43 1.44 5.98
C TRP A 47 -11.93 0.07 6.48
N GLY A 48 -10.61 -0.16 6.39
CA GLY A 48 -9.92 -1.38 6.88
C GLY A 48 -8.90 -1.15 8.01
N TYR A 49 -8.56 0.11 8.30
CA TYR A 49 -7.44 0.49 9.18
C TYR A 49 -7.63 0.23 10.69
N PHE A 50 -8.68 -0.50 11.08
CA PHE A 50 -8.86 -0.97 12.46
C PHE A 50 -8.04 -2.24 12.76
N ALA A 51 -7.49 -2.87 11.72
CA ALA A 51 -6.59 -4.02 11.78
C ALA A 51 -5.24 -3.66 11.14
N PRO A 52 -4.20 -4.51 11.27
CA PRO A 52 -2.92 -4.28 10.59
C PRO A 52 -3.12 -4.00 9.09
N HIS A 53 -2.74 -2.80 8.69
CA HIS A 53 -2.88 -2.32 7.32
C HIS A 53 -1.61 -1.53 6.99
N VAL A 54 -0.69 -2.16 6.25
CA VAL A 54 0.67 -1.64 6.06
C VAL A 54 1.03 -1.69 4.59
N LEU A 55 1.37 -0.53 4.03
CA LEU A 55 2.00 -0.43 2.73
C LEU A 55 3.52 -0.44 2.90
N ILE A 56 4.17 -1.42 2.31
CA ILE A 56 5.61 -1.58 2.24
C ILE A 56 6.08 -0.93 0.93
N VAL A 57 6.98 0.03 1.06
CA VAL A 57 7.65 0.68 -0.07
C VAL A 57 9.13 0.36 0.00
N ALA A 58 9.61 -0.50 -0.88
CA ALA A 58 11.03 -0.75 -1.06
C ALA A 58 11.65 0.30 -2.01
N ALA A 59 12.96 0.54 -1.87
CA ALA A 59 13.72 1.44 -2.75
C ALA A 59 13.60 1.06 -4.24
N GLU A 60 13.41 -0.24 -4.51
CA GLU A 60 13.21 -0.81 -5.84
C GLU A 60 12.10 -1.88 -5.81
N GLY A 61 11.52 -2.20 -6.97
CA GLY A 61 10.48 -3.25 -7.09
C GLY A 61 9.05 -2.77 -6.90
N GLU A 62 8.15 -3.70 -6.57
CA GLU A 62 6.71 -3.43 -6.41
C GLU A 62 6.36 -2.96 -5.00
N LEU A 63 5.26 -2.22 -4.87
CA LEU A 63 4.65 -1.97 -3.57
C LEU A 63 4.00 -3.26 -3.04
N VAL A 64 4.02 -3.45 -1.72
CA VAL A 64 3.32 -4.56 -1.07
C VAL A 64 2.35 -4.03 -0.04
N LEU A 65 1.09 -4.40 -0.15
CA LEU A 65 0.02 -4.00 0.74
C LEU A 65 -0.40 -5.20 1.59
N VAL A 66 -0.04 -5.18 2.87
CA VAL A 66 -0.37 -6.21 3.86
C VAL A 66 -1.62 -5.79 4.63
N THR A 67 -2.67 -6.58 4.54
CA THR A 67 -3.98 -6.31 5.18
C THR A 67 -4.68 -7.61 5.55
N ARG A 68 -5.88 -7.54 6.11
CA ARG A 68 -6.68 -8.75 6.35
C ARG A 68 -7.07 -9.42 5.03
N ALA A 69 -7.02 -10.75 4.98
CA ALA A 69 -7.37 -11.54 3.79
C ALA A 69 -8.79 -11.24 3.26
N MET A 70 -9.73 -10.91 4.15
CA MET A 70 -11.11 -10.57 3.78
C MET A 70 -11.22 -9.27 2.97
N GLU A 71 -10.23 -8.37 3.03
CA GLU A 71 -10.21 -7.10 2.30
C GLU A 71 -9.82 -7.26 0.82
N HIS A 72 -9.42 -8.47 0.40
CA HIS A 72 -8.97 -8.78 -0.96
C HIS A 72 -9.91 -8.25 -2.05
N VAL A 73 -11.23 -8.37 -1.88
CA VAL A 73 -12.21 -7.90 -2.89
C VAL A 73 -12.17 -6.38 -3.04
N ALA A 74 -12.08 -5.64 -1.93
CA ALA A 74 -12.00 -4.19 -1.96
C ALA A 74 -10.67 -3.73 -2.59
N ILE A 75 -9.56 -4.35 -2.17
CA ILE A 75 -8.22 -4.01 -2.65
C ILE A 75 -8.07 -4.32 -4.13
N ARG A 76 -8.49 -5.50 -4.58
CA ARG A 76 -8.46 -5.88 -6.00
C ARG A 76 -9.22 -4.90 -6.91
N ASN A 77 -10.30 -4.29 -6.40
CA ASN A 77 -11.12 -3.35 -7.18
C ASN A 77 -10.55 -1.93 -7.21
N GLN A 78 -9.72 -1.55 -6.23
CA GLN A 78 -9.26 -0.17 -6.06
C GLN A 78 -7.76 0.01 -6.29
N VAL A 79 -6.93 -0.97 -5.93
CA VAL A 79 -5.47 -0.89 -5.95
C VAL A 79 -4.94 -1.62 -7.17
N ARG A 80 -4.20 -0.90 -8.02
CA ARG A 80 -3.63 -1.43 -9.27
C ARG A 80 -2.11 -1.57 -9.25
N ASN A 81 -1.45 -0.93 -8.30
CA ASN A 81 0.01 -0.74 -8.26
C ASN A 81 0.66 -1.30 -6.98
N ALA A 82 0.00 -2.23 -6.29
CA ALA A 82 0.57 -2.93 -5.15
C ALA A 82 0.17 -4.41 -5.14
N THR A 83 1.12 -5.26 -4.77
CA THR A 83 0.88 -6.67 -4.50
C THR A 83 0.15 -6.81 -3.17
N PHE A 84 -0.98 -7.51 -3.17
CA PHE A 84 -1.74 -7.78 -1.96
C PHE A 84 -1.19 -9.01 -1.22
N ILE A 85 -0.94 -8.86 0.08
CA ILE A 85 -0.69 -9.97 1.00
C ILE A 85 -1.77 -9.93 2.08
N GLY A 86 -2.54 -10.99 2.16
CA GLY A 86 -3.65 -11.12 3.11
C GLY A 86 -3.27 -12.02 4.27
N HIS A 87 -3.38 -11.53 5.51
CA HIS A 87 -3.28 -12.39 6.69
C HIS A 87 -4.66 -12.88 7.15
N SER A 88 -4.72 -14.08 7.72
CA SER A 88 -5.95 -14.62 8.31
C SER A 88 -6.29 -13.89 9.62
N ASP A 89 -7.52 -14.07 10.12
CA ASP A 89 -7.92 -13.54 11.43
C ASP A 89 -7.30 -14.30 12.61
N SER A 90 -6.65 -15.45 12.32
CA SER A 90 -6.00 -16.32 13.31
C SER A 90 -4.49 -16.15 13.37
N GLU A 91 -3.89 -15.34 12.50
CA GLU A 91 -2.44 -15.17 12.37
C GLU A 91 -2.05 -13.69 12.45
N SER A 92 -0.81 -13.42 12.88
CA SER A 92 -0.28 -12.06 12.85
C SER A 92 0.03 -11.65 11.41
N ALA A 93 -0.12 -10.36 11.11
CA ALA A 93 0.36 -9.79 9.84
C ALA A 93 1.89 -9.90 9.66
N ALA A 94 2.64 -10.21 10.74
CA ALA A 94 4.08 -10.45 10.66
C ALA A 94 4.45 -11.90 10.30
N ASP A 95 3.47 -12.83 10.32
CA ASP A 95 3.68 -14.26 10.07
C ASP A 95 3.41 -14.64 8.60
N VAL A 96 3.07 -13.66 7.74
CA VAL A 96 2.75 -13.85 6.31
C VAL A 96 3.85 -13.37 5.37
#